data_AF-A0A2C5ZPB7-F1
#
_entry.id   AF-A0A2C5ZPB7-F1
#
_cell.length_a   1.000
_cell.length_b   1.000
_cell.length_c   1.000
_cell.angle_alpha   90.00
_cell.angle_beta   90.00
_cell.angle_gamma   90.00
#
_symmetry.space_group_name_H-M   'P 1'
#
loop_
_entity.id
_entity.type
_entity.pdbx_description
1 polymer ?
#
loop_
_entity_poly.entity_id
_entity_poly.type
_entity_poly.pdbx_seq_one_letter_code
_entity_poly.pdbx_strand_id
1 'polypeptide(L)'
;MRMTDHHRRISAASLKTAEDTIKTRLRGERFRLYKRKNCSVGVFVSGSDMRMGKGKGSFDHWATRMAVYQVLFEIKGDIHEQIVRDAFRLAGNKLPGQWEFVRKGDAPVVGITKLDGVTLEELKRPRRKIAPVEMLEASPTSFVSVASSTSNSPPQA
;
A
#
# COMPACT_ATOMS: atom_id res chain seq x y z
N MET A 1 7.24 -0.87 -2.27
CA MET A 1 5.85 -1.15 -1.83
C MET A 1 5.04 0.13 -1.85
N ARG A 2 3.87 0.09 -2.51
CA ARG A 2 3.01 1.23 -2.81
C ARG A 2 1.63 1.06 -2.17
N MET A 3 1.05 2.16 -1.73
CA MET A 3 -0.31 2.20 -1.19
C MET A 3 -1.33 2.28 -2.33
N THR A 4 -2.36 1.42 -2.39
CA THR A 4 -3.28 1.38 -3.55
C THR A 4 -4.69 1.87 -3.27
N ASP A 5 -5.11 1.93 -2.01
CA ASP A 5 -6.51 2.18 -1.67
C ASP A 5 -6.85 3.68 -1.58
N HIS A 6 -6.73 4.28 -0.40
CA HIS A 6 -7.20 5.62 -0.12
C HIS A 6 -6.23 6.36 0.80
N HIS A 7 -6.02 7.64 0.53
CA HIS A 7 -5.09 8.48 1.30
C HIS A 7 -5.40 8.44 2.79
N ARG A 8 -4.37 8.42 3.63
CA ARG A 8 -4.53 8.33 5.09
C ARG A 8 -3.37 8.93 5.84
N ARG A 9 -3.58 9.14 7.14
CA ARG A 9 -2.53 9.46 8.10
C ARG A 9 -2.05 8.17 8.77
N ILE A 10 -0.76 7.87 8.65
CA ILE A 10 -0.13 6.67 9.24
C ILE A 10 0.72 7.09 10.44
N SER A 11 0.56 6.41 11.57
CA SER A 11 1.34 6.67 12.78
C SER A 11 2.79 6.19 12.64
N ALA A 12 3.71 6.83 13.36
CA ALA A 12 5.11 6.42 13.42
C ALA A 12 5.26 4.99 13.99
N ALA A 13 4.39 4.60 14.93
CA ALA A 13 4.37 3.27 15.52
C ALA A 13 4.11 2.19 14.46
N SER A 14 3.07 2.33 13.63
CA SER A 14 2.77 1.37 12.56
C SER A 14 3.89 1.28 11.53
N LEU A 15 4.53 2.41 11.18
CA LEU A 15 5.68 2.42 10.28
C LEU A 15 6.89 1.69 10.86
N LYS A 16 7.13 1.82 12.17
CA LYS A 16 8.18 1.09 12.87
C LYS A 16 7.89 -0.41 12.90
N THR A 17 6.66 -0.81 13.22
CA THR A 17 6.24 -2.22 13.19
C THR A 17 6.42 -2.85 11.79
N ALA A 18 6.10 -2.10 10.74
CA ALA A 18 6.29 -2.54 9.36
C ALA A 18 7.78 -2.71 9.02
N GLU A 19 8.62 -1.74 9.39
CA GLU A 19 10.07 -1.83 9.22
C GLU A 19 10.66 -3.04 9.95
N ASP A 20 10.30 -3.25 11.21
CA ASP A 20 10.82 -4.35 12.02
C ASP A 20 10.39 -5.71 11.45
N THR A 21 9.21 -5.77 10.84
CA THR A 21 8.71 -6.96 10.13
C THR A 21 9.53 -7.25 8.88
N ILE A 22 9.82 -6.23 8.06
CA ILE A 22 10.68 -6.37 6.87
C ILE A 22 12.07 -6.82 7.28
N LYS A 23 12.68 -6.14 8.26
CA LYS A 23 14.00 -6.49 8.78
C LYS A 23 14.05 -7.90 9.33
N THR A 24 12.99 -8.31 10.02
CA THR A 24 12.89 -9.65 10.60
C THR A 24 12.78 -10.73 9.54
N ARG A 25 12.02 -10.49 8.47
CA ARG A 25 11.86 -11.44 7.37
C ARG A 25 13.12 -11.57 6.50
N LEU A 26 13.90 -10.50 6.40
CA LEU A 26 15.14 -10.40 5.62
C LEU A 26 16.40 -10.53 6.49
N ARG A 27 16.30 -11.11 7.70
CA ARG A 27 17.47 -11.35 8.56
C ARG A 27 18.49 -12.25 7.84
N GLY A 28 19.76 -11.88 7.91
CA GLY A 28 20.85 -12.62 7.26
C GLY A 28 21.15 -12.19 5.83
N GLU A 29 20.23 -11.48 5.18
CA GLU A 29 20.40 -11.01 3.80
C GLU A 29 21.09 -9.64 3.72
N ARG A 30 21.78 -9.38 2.61
CA ARG A 30 22.45 -8.08 2.36
C ARG A 30 21.49 -7.14 1.64
N PHE A 31 20.85 -6.23 2.39
CA PHE A 31 19.92 -5.27 1.82
C PHE A 31 20.03 -3.87 2.42
N ARG A 32 19.54 -2.90 1.66
CA ARG A 32 19.34 -1.52 2.10
C ARG A 32 17.87 -1.16 1.94
N LEU A 33 17.23 -0.85 3.06
CA LEU A 33 15.86 -0.37 3.14
C LEU A 33 15.84 1.15 3.15
N TYR A 34 15.13 1.75 2.19
CA TYR A 34 14.89 3.18 2.11
C TYR A 34 13.45 3.49 2.53
N LYS A 35 13.30 4.46 3.44
CA LYS A 35 12.01 4.97 3.90
C LYS A 35 11.73 6.24 3.11
N ARG A 36 10.69 6.23 2.27
CA ARG A 36 10.38 7.37 1.38
C ARG A 36 9.65 8.51 2.08
N LYS A 37 9.18 8.28 3.30
CA LYS A 37 8.39 9.24 4.08
C LYS A 37 8.94 9.38 5.48
N ASN A 38 8.95 10.62 5.97
CA ASN A 38 9.24 10.96 7.35
C ASN A 38 7.95 11.24 8.13
N CYS A 39 8.01 11.12 9.45
CA CYS A 39 6.91 11.47 10.34
C CYS A 39 7.08 12.92 10.80
N SER A 40 6.49 13.85 10.06
CA SER A 40 6.59 15.30 10.33
C SER A 40 5.33 15.91 10.95
N VAL A 41 4.25 15.13 11.11
CA VAL A 41 2.97 15.64 11.59
C VAL A 41 2.74 15.19 13.04
N GLY A 42 2.69 16.13 13.98
CA GLY A 42 2.27 15.86 15.35
C GLY A 42 0.75 15.72 15.46
N VAL A 43 0.29 14.62 16.05
CA VAL A 43 -1.13 14.35 16.34
C VAL A 43 -1.40 14.68 17.80
N PHE A 44 -2.45 15.46 18.04
CA PHE A 44 -2.90 15.86 19.37
C PHE A 44 -4.31 15.31 19.57
N VAL A 45 -4.54 14.65 20.70
CA VAL A 45 -5.80 13.95 20.99
C VAL A 45 -6.30 14.41 22.35
N SER A 46 -7.57 14.80 22.41
CA SER A 46 -8.26 15.04 23.68
C SER A 46 -8.69 13.70 24.28
N GLY A 47 -8.63 13.55 25.61
CA GLY A 47 -9.10 12.33 26.26
C GLY A 47 -10.55 12.03 25.90
N SER A 48 -10.87 10.76 25.63
CA SER A 48 -12.21 10.31 25.24
C SER A 48 -13.29 10.67 26.27
N ASP A 49 -12.91 10.71 27.55
CA ASP A 49 -13.83 10.90 28.67
C ASP A 49 -14.10 12.38 28.97
N MET A 50 -13.34 13.28 28.35
CA MET A 50 -13.51 14.72 28.54
C MET A 50 -14.68 15.24 27.69
N ARG A 51 -15.51 16.11 28.29
CA ARG A 51 -16.55 16.84 27.54
C ARG A 51 -15.91 17.78 26.51
N MET A 52 -16.60 17.94 25.38
CA MET A 52 -16.19 18.84 24.30
C MET A 52 -16.07 20.30 24.79
N GLY A 53 -15.19 21.07 24.16
CA GLY A 53 -15.06 22.52 24.40
C GLY A 53 -14.00 22.96 25.40
N LYS A 54 -13.12 22.06 25.86
CA LYS A 54 -11.98 22.40 26.76
C LYS A 54 -10.68 22.79 26.03
N GLY A 55 -10.77 23.05 24.72
CA GLY A 55 -9.63 23.42 23.88
C GLY A 55 -9.01 22.24 23.13
N LYS A 56 -7.76 22.42 22.67
CA LYS A 56 -6.99 21.38 21.94
C LYS A 56 -6.39 20.39 22.93
N GLY A 57 -6.42 19.09 22.59
CA GLY A 57 -5.82 18.03 23.42
C GLY A 57 -4.30 18.09 23.50
N SER A 58 -3.72 17.22 24.33
CA SER A 58 -2.28 17.05 24.49
C SER A 58 -1.64 16.34 23.29
N PHE A 59 -0.32 16.45 23.15
CA PHE A 59 0.44 15.70 22.14
C PHE A 59 0.33 14.20 22.41
N ASP A 60 0.08 13.42 21.37
CA ASP A 60 -0.06 11.97 21.45
C ASP A 60 1.07 11.26 20.69
N HIS A 61 1.11 11.40 19.35
CA HIS A 61 2.13 10.73 18.54
C HIS A 61 2.49 11.47 17.26
N TRP A 62 3.64 11.09 16.68
CA TRP A 62 4.06 11.51 15.34
C TRP A 62 3.41 10.64 14.27
N ALA A 63 3.02 11.27 13.17
CA ALA A 63 2.41 10.61 12.02
C ALA A 63 2.91 11.23 10.71
N THR A 64 2.55 10.59 9.60
CA THR A 64 2.80 11.08 8.25
C THR A 64 1.54 11.02 7.40
N ARG A 65 1.41 11.94 6.44
CA ARG A 65 0.31 11.93 5.47
C ARG A 65 0.75 11.19 4.21
N MET A 66 -0.02 10.18 3.83
CA MET A 66 0.19 9.39 2.64
C MET A 66 -0.94 9.66 1.64
N ALA A 67 -0.57 10.05 0.41
CA ALA A 67 -1.50 10.08 -0.70
C ALA A 67 -1.63 8.70 -1.35
N VAL A 68 -2.67 8.51 -2.15
CA VAL A 68 -2.90 7.27 -2.91
C VAL A 68 -1.76 7.04 -3.91
N TYR A 69 -1.43 5.78 -4.16
CA TYR A 69 -0.37 5.35 -5.09
C TYR A 69 1.03 5.89 -4.80
N GLN A 70 1.28 6.34 -3.56
CA GLN A 70 2.62 6.69 -3.10
C GLN A 70 3.40 5.47 -2.60
N VAL A 71 4.70 5.46 -2.89
CA VAL A 71 5.64 4.45 -2.41
C VAL A 71 6.07 4.79 -0.98
N LEU A 72 6.00 3.80 -0.08
CA LEU A 72 6.38 3.97 1.32
C LEU A 72 7.79 3.44 1.60
N PHE A 73 8.05 2.20 1.20
CA PHE A 73 9.33 1.52 1.40
C PHE A 73 9.90 1.04 0.06
N GLU A 74 11.22 1.18 -0.06
CA GLU A 74 12.01 0.65 -1.17
C GLU A 74 13.15 -0.20 -0.62
N ILE A 75 13.46 -1.30 -1.30
CA ILE A 75 14.58 -2.17 -0.94
C ILE A 75 15.50 -2.27 -2.14
N LYS A 76 16.80 -2.16 -1.88
CA LYS A 76 17.86 -2.45 -2.85
C LYS A 76 18.81 -3.45 -2.20
N GLY A 77 19.10 -4.53 -2.89
CA GLY A 77 19.99 -5.59 -2.40
C GLY A 77 20.04 -6.75 -3.38
N ASP A 78 20.96 -7.66 -3.13
CA ASP A 78 21.04 -8.93 -3.84
C ASP A 78 20.17 -9.94 -3.08
N ILE A 79 18.85 -9.91 -3.36
CA ILE A 79 17.86 -10.78 -2.72
C ILE A 79 16.90 -11.26 -3.79
N HIS A 80 16.51 -12.53 -3.70
CA HIS A 80 15.49 -13.10 -4.56
C HIS A 80 14.13 -12.38 -4.43
N GLU A 81 13.48 -12.07 -5.55
CA GLU A 81 12.25 -11.27 -5.59
C GLU A 81 11.14 -11.86 -4.70
N GLN A 82 10.98 -13.19 -4.69
CA GLN A 82 9.93 -13.83 -3.92
C GLN A 82 10.05 -13.58 -2.41
N ILE A 83 11.28 -13.52 -1.89
CA ILE A 83 11.55 -13.25 -0.47
C ILE A 83 11.18 -11.81 -0.13
N VAL A 84 11.53 -10.87 -1.00
CA VAL A 84 11.18 -9.44 -0.84
C VAL A 84 9.68 -9.22 -0.94
N ARG A 85 9.01 -9.91 -1.87
CA ARG A 85 7.55 -9.87 -2.05
C ARG A 85 6.84 -10.38 -0.79
N ASP A 86 7.32 -11.47 -0.22
CA ASP A 86 6.78 -12.02 1.03
C ASP A 86 7.00 -11.08 2.23
N ALA A 87 8.19 -10.47 2.35
CA ALA A 87 8.47 -9.48 3.39
C ALA A 87 7.55 -8.26 3.32
N PHE A 88 7.32 -7.73 2.11
CA PHE A 88 6.39 -6.61 1.92
C PHE A 88 4.93 -6.98 2.11
N ARG A 89 4.53 -8.21 1.75
CA ARG A 89 3.18 -8.73 2.04
C ARG A 89 2.93 -8.76 3.56
N LEU A 90 3.86 -9.32 4.32
CA LEU A 90 3.77 -9.37 5.79
C LEU A 90 3.72 -7.96 6.42
N ALA A 91 4.52 -7.03 5.90
CA ALA A 91 4.50 -5.64 6.34
C ALA A 91 3.18 -4.94 5.99
N GLY A 92 2.63 -5.20 4.80
CA GLY A 92 1.35 -4.67 4.34
C GLY A 92 0.19 -5.06 5.24
N ASN A 93 0.15 -6.31 5.70
CA ASN A 93 -0.88 -6.79 6.63
C ASN A 93 -0.85 -6.08 8.00
N LYS A 94 0.30 -5.51 8.40
CA LYS A 94 0.44 -4.77 9.65
C LYS A 94 0.25 -3.27 9.49
N LEU A 95 0.29 -2.77 8.26
CA LEU A 95 0.03 -1.37 7.96
C LEU A 95 -1.47 -1.16 7.73
N PRO A 96 -1.99 0.03 8.07
CA PRO A 96 -3.35 0.35 7.70
C PRO A 96 -3.45 0.46 6.17
N GLY A 97 -4.30 -0.35 5.56
CA GLY A 97 -4.70 -0.22 4.15
C GLY A 97 -4.23 -1.34 3.26
N GLN A 98 -4.46 -1.16 1.97
CA GLN A 98 -4.06 -2.08 0.91
C GLN A 98 -2.77 -1.62 0.26
N TRP A 99 -1.89 -2.59 0.06
CA TRP A 99 -0.54 -2.35 -0.40
C TRP A 99 -0.17 -3.31 -1.51
N GLU A 100 0.56 -2.80 -2.49
CA GLU A 100 1.00 -3.52 -3.68
C GLU A 100 2.53 -3.54 -3.74
N PHE A 101 3.05 -4.65 -4.26
CA PHE A 101 4.46 -4.74 -4.64
C PHE A 101 4.69 -4.03 -5.97
N VAL A 102 5.75 -3.21 -6.04
CA VAL A 102 6.06 -2.41 -7.24
C VAL A 102 7.54 -2.58 -7.55
N ARG A 103 7.85 -2.75 -8.83
CA ARG A 103 9.21 -2.86 -9.33
C ARG A 103 9.72 -1.50 -9.81
N LYS A 104 11.04 -1.35 -9.80
CA LYS A 104 11.68 -0.18 -10.39
C LYS A 104 11.51 -0.26 -11.90
N GLY A 105 10.91 0.76 -12.50
CA GLY A 105 10.62 0.81 -13.94
C GLY A 105 9.14 0.63 -14.29
N ASP A 106 8.30 0.23 -13.34
CA ASP A 106 6.85 0.23 -13.53
C ASP A 106 6.34 1.65 -13.80
N ALA A 107 5.28 1.78 -14.61
CA ALA A 107 4.75 3.08 -15.01
C ALA A 107 4.31 3.94 -13.79
N PRO A 108 4.52 5.27 -13.86
CA PRO A 108 4.01 6.17 -12.84
C PRO A 108 2.48 6.16 -12.81
N VAL A 109 1.92 6.51 -11.65
CA VAL A 109 0.46 6.57 -11.45
C VAL A 109 0.03 8.01 -11.23
N VAL A 110 -1.03 8.40 -11.91
CA VAL A 110 -1.62 9.75 -11.84
C VAL A 110 -3.00 9.64 -11.27
N GLY A 111 -3.18 10.13 -10.04
CA GLY A 111 -4.39 9.88 -9.27
C GLY A 111 -4.51 8.37 -9.02
N ILE A 112 -5.40 7.72 -9.76
CA ILE A 112 -5.65 6.27 -9.72
C ILE A 112 -5.23 5.54 -11.00
N THR A 113 -4.88 6.27 -12.06
CA THR A 113 -4.63 5.70 -13.39
C THR A 113 -3.14 5.42 -13.57
N LYS A 114 -2.78 4.16 -13.83
CA LYS A 114 -1.41 3.78 -14.22
C LYS A 114 -1.14 4.26 -15.66
N LEU A 115 0.03 4.85 -15.91
CA LEU A 115 0.42 5.37 -17.24
C LEU A 115 0.98 4.26 -18.14
N ASP A 116 0.24 3.17 -18.29
CA ASP A 116 0.60 2.03 -19.13
C ASP A 116 0.13 2.31 -20.58
N GLY A 117 0.98 2.96 -21.37
CA GLY A 117 0.67 3.36 -22.76
C GLY A 117 -0.14 4.65 -22.90
N VAL A 118 -0.74 5.14 -21.82
CA VAL A 118 -1.46 6.42 -21.75
C VAL A 118 -0.50 7.51 -21.29
N THR A 119 -0.43 8.63 -22.01
CA THR A 119 0.45 9.75 -21.63
C THR A 119 -0.23 10.74 -20.68
N LEU A 120 0.57 11.49 -19.91
CA LEU A 120 0.07 12.56 -19.04
C LEU A 120 -0.75 13.60 -19.79
N GLU A 121 -0.34 13.93 -21.02
CA GLU A 121 -1.02 14.90 -21.86
C GLU A 121 -2.38 14.40 -22.31
N GLU A 122 -2.48 13.11 -22.64
CA GLU A 122 -3.75 12.49 -23.01
C GLU A 122 -4.76 12.55 -21.86
N LEU A 123 -4.33 12.31 -20.62
CA LEU A 123 -5.21 12.43 -19.44
C LEU A 123 -5.71 13.85 -19.18
N LYS A 124 -4.96 14.87 -19.60
CA LYS A 124 -5.35 16.28 -19.44
C LYS A 124 -6.28 16.77 -20.56
N ARG A 125 -6.32 16.09 -21.70
CA ARG A 125 -7.16 16.50 -22.83
C ARG A 125 -8.64 16.32 -22.47
N PRO A 126 -9.49 17.33 -22.69
CA PRO A 126 -10.93 17.21 -22.41
C PRO A 126 -11.62 16.11 -23.22
N ARG A 127 -11.14 15.82 -24.44
CA ARG A 127 -11.69 14.80 -25.33
C ARG A 127 -10.67 13.68 -25.51
N ARG A 128 -10.99 12.50 -24.99
CA ARG A 128 -10.22 11.27 -25.19
C ARG A 128 -10.88 10.42 -26.27
N LYS A 129 -10.10 9.89 -27.22
CA LYS A 129 -10.57 8.79 -28.06
C LYS A 129 -10.51 7.53 -27.19
N ILE A 130 -11.67 7.09 -26.70
CA ILE A 130 -11.78 5.85 -25.93
C ILE A 130 -11.31 4.73 -26.87
N ALA A 131 -10.36 3.91 -26.42
CA ALA A 131 -9.98 2.72 -27.18
C ALA A 131 -11.25 1.87 -27.40
N PRO A 132 -11.46 1.30 -28.61
CA PRO A 132 -12.62 0.44 -28.86
C PRO A 132 -12.72 -0.64 -27.79
N VAL A 133 -13.95 -0.96 -27.37
CA VAL A 133 -14.25 -1.92 -26.29
C VAL A 133 -13.50 -3.25 -26.46
N GLU A 134 -13.30 -3.67 -27.71
CA GLU A 134 -12.55 -4.89 -28.09
C GLU A 134 -11.11 -4.93 -27.56
N MET A 135 -10.39 -3.81 -27.50
CA MET A 135 -9.02 -3.77 -26.96
C MET A 135 -8.97 -3.79 -25.43
N LEU A 136 -10.07 -3.42 -24.76
CA LEU A 136 -10.17 -3.48 -23.30
C LEU A 136 -10.43 -4.93 -22.84
N GLU A 137 -11.23 -5.69 -23.58
CA GLU A 137 -11.54 -7.10 -23.32
C GLU A 137 -10.37 -8.05 -23.56
N ALA A 138 -9.41 -7.67 -24.43
CA ALA A 138 -8.19 -8.43 -24.67
C ALA A 138 -7.15 -8.35 -23.52
N SER A 139 -7.39 -7.53 -22.51
CA SER A 139 -6.55 -7.45 -21.32
C SER A 139 -6.84 -8.67 -20.43
N PRO A 140 -5.84 -9.48 -20.01
CA PRO A 140 -6.09 -10.60 -19.10
C PRO A 140 -6.52 -10.05 -17.75
N THR A 141 -7.83 -9.97 -17.55
CA THR A 141 -8.44 -9.66 -16.27
C THR A 141 -8.24 -10.87 -15.38
N SER A 142 -7.13 -10.90 -14.63
CA SER A 142 -6.90 -11.92 -13.61
C SER A 142 -7.80 -11.64 -12.40
N PHE A 143 -9.11 -11.84 -12.56
CA PHE A 143 -9.97 -12.15 -11.42
C PHE A 143 -9.64 -13.59 -11.03
N VAL A 144 -8.93 -13.76 -9.92
CA VAL A 144 -8.81 -15.05 -9.26
C VAL A 144 -10.20 -15.41 -8.74
N SER A 145 -10.93 -16.22 -9.49
CA SER A 145 -12.14 -16.89 -9.03
C SER A 145 -11.73 -17.92 -7.97
N VAL A 146 -11.91 -17.58 -6.70
CA VAL A 146 -11.81 -18.55 -5.60
C VAL A 146 -12.99 -19.50 -5.72
N ALA A 147 -12.74 -20.66 -6.33
CA ALA A 147 -13.69 -21.78 -6.30
C ALA A 147 -13.78 -22.28 -4.85
N SER A 148 -14.94 -22.06 -4.23
CA SER A 148 -15.32 -22.65 -2.95
C SER A 148 -15.58 -24.15 -3.13
N SER A 149 -14.60 -24.99 -2.82
CA SER A 149 -14.80 -26.43 -2.67
C SER A 149 -15.36 -26.71 -1.28
N THR A 150 -16.69 -26.79 -1.16
CA THR A 150 -17.38 -27.38 -0.01
C THR A 150 -17.16 -28.90 -0.02
N SER A 151 -16.28 -29.40 0.85
CA SER A 151 -16.21 -30.83 1.16
C SER A 151 -17.28 -31.16 2.21
N ASN A 152 -18.35 -31.82 1.77
CA ASN A 152 -19.35 -32.44 2.64
C ASN A 152 -18.73 -33.68 3.28
N SER A 153 -18.55 -33.69 4.60
CA SER A 153 -18.24 -34.91 5.37
C SER A 153 -19.53 -35.40 6.04
N PRO A 154 -19.91 -36.68 5.90
CA PRO A 154 -21.11 -37.21 6.53
C PRO A 154 -20.92 -37.37 8.05
N PRO A 155 -22.00 -37.25 8.85
CA PRO A 155 -21.96 -37.39 10.30
C PRO A 155 -21.70 -38.85 10.69
N GLN A 156 -20.73 -39.09 11.57
CA GLN A 156 -20.58 -40.37 12.26
C GLN A 156 -21.57 -40.45 13.43
N ALA A 157 -22.14 -41.64 13.60
CA ALA A 157 -23.15 -42.02 14.58
C ALA A 157 -22.63 -42.02 16.03
#